data_AF-A0A7R9HBR3-F1
#
_entry.id   AF-A0A7R9HBR3-F1
#
_cell.length_a   1.000
_cell.length_b   1.000
_cell.length_c   1.000
_cell.angle_alpha   90.00
_cell.angle_beta   90.00
_cell.angle_gamma   90.00
#
_symmetry.space_group_name_H-M   'P 1'
#
loop_
_entity.id
_entity.type
_entity.pdbx_description
1 polymer ?
#
loop_
_entity_poly.entity_id
_entity_poly.type
_entity_poly.pdbx_seq_one_letter_code
_entity_poly.pdbx_strand_id
1 'polypeptide(L)'
;MVAIIVPLNLMSAVLLFLEMPWYTSSKSALESSFSCSSVSREIRVVAEAKDCIVRDYGSTSIVCVCNATYCDGLDPISEESITNGNFIHYSSTQSGQRLQPNKGVFSNT
;
A
#
# COMPACT_ATOMS: atom_id res chain seq x y z
N MET A 1 -7.82 -9.00 16.35
CA MET A 1 -8.78 -7.87 16.33
C MET A 1 -8.12 -6.70 17.04
N VAL A 2 -7.75 -5.65 16.32
CA VAL A 2 -7.22 -4.44 16.95
C VAL A 2 -8.32 -3.38 16.84
N ALA A 3 -8.89 -3.01 17.98
CA ALA A 3 -9.85 -1.92 18.06
C ALA A 3 -9.07 -0.62 18.28
N ILE A 4 -9.24 0.34 17.37
CA ILE A 4 -8.69 1.70 17.53
C ILE A 4 -9.82 2.56 18.10
N ILE A 5 -9.68 2.94 19.36
CA ILE A 5 -10.54 3.94 20.00
C ILE A 5 -9.86 5.29 19.80
N VAL A 6 -10.46 6.18 19.01
CA VAL A 6 -10.02 7.59 18.91
C VAL A 6 -10.85 8.40 19.89
N PRO A 7 -10.26 9.04 20.92
CA PRO A 7 -11.02 9.91 21.79
C PRO A 7 -11.34 11.22 21.06
N LEU A 8 -12.58 11.63 21.25
CA LEU A 8 -13.22 12.82 20.72
C LEU A 8 -12.64 14.08 21.40
N ASN A 9 -12.07 14.98 20.60
CA ASN A 9 -11.81 16.41 20.88
C ASN A 9 -11.01 16.82 22.13
N LEU A 10 -9.83 17.42 21.92
CA LEU A 10 -9.54 18.70 22.58
C LEU A 10 -8.60 19.56 21.71
N MET A 11 -9.15 20.69 21.26
CA MET A 11 -8.43 21.76 20.60
C MET A 11 -7.43 22.41 21.58
N SER A 12 -6.35 22.97 21.02
CA SER A 12 -5.43 23.94 21.61
C SER A 12 -4.23 23.39 22.39
N ALA A 13 -3.10 23.24 21.69
CA ALA A 13 -1.76 23.44 22.25
C ALA A 13 -0.80 23.80 21.10
N VAL A 14 -0.74 25.09 20.83
CA VAL A 14 0.25 25.71 19.94
C VAL A 14 1.58 25.79 20.68
N LEU A 15 2.63 25.27 20.02
CA LEU A 15 4.06 25.55 20.21
C LEU A 15 4.66 25.22 21.58
N LEU A 16 5.48 24.16 21.62
CA LEU A 16 6.81 24.10 22.22
C LEU A 16 7.24 22.62 22.28
N PHE A 17 7.91 22.08 21.25
CA PHE A 17 8.90 21.01 21.38
C PHE A 17 9.69 20.93 20.06
N LEU A 18 10.89 21.52 20.08
CA LEU A 18 11.96 21.27 19.13
C LEU A 18 12.64 19.93 19.48
N GLU A 19 13.09 19.22 18.44
CA GLU A 19 14.20 18.24 18.39
C GLU A 19 14.05 16.84 19.03
N MET A 20 13.60 15.87 18.21
CA MET A 20 14.01 14.45 18.30
C MET A 20 14.25 13.86 16.88
N PRO A 21 15.47 13.37 16.55
CA PRO A 21 15.91 13.09 15.17
C PRO A 21 15.82 11.61 14.74
N TRP A 22 14.64 10.99 14.77
CA TRP A 22 14.48 9.65 14.13
C TRP A 22 13.12 9.40 13.46
N TYR A 23 12.26 10.41 13.31
CA TYR A 23 11.00 10.29 12.59
C TYR A 23 10.92 11.26 11.41
N THR A 24 11.75 11.02 10.40
CA THR A 24 11.57 11.62 9.06
C THR A 24 11.58 10.53 8.02
N SER A 25 10.55 9.69 8.04
CA SER A 25 10.13 8.98 6.84
C SER A 25 9.49 10.01 5.91
N SER A 26 10.23 10.39 4.86
CA SER A 26 9.77 11.11 3.67
C SER A 26 8.77 12.27 3.89
N LYS A 27 9.25 13.41 4.38
CA LYS A 27 8.71 14.70 3.92
C LYS A 27 9.40 15.00 2.60
N SER A 28 8.76 14.65 1.49
CA SER A 28 9.11 15.26 0.21
C SER A 28 8.89 16.77 0.36
N ALA A 29 10.00 17.50 0.37
CA ALA A 29 10.03 18.95 0.36
C ALA A 29 9.29 19.45 -0.89
N LEU A 30 8.04 19.87 -0.72
CA LEU A 30 7.29 20.65 -1.69
C LEU A 30 7.50 22.14 -1.39
N GLU A 31 8.77 22.58 -1.37
CA GLU A 31 9.11 23.98 -1.59
C GLU A 31 9.72 24.08 -2.98
N SER A 32 8.85 24.18 -3.97
CA SER A 32 9.21 24.74 -5.27
C SER A 32 8.13 25.73 -5.63
N SER A 33 8.57 26.94 -5.94
CA SER A 33 7.75 28.05 -6.40
C SER A 33 7.08 27.67 -7.73
N PHE A 34 5.97 26.94 -7.66
CA PHE A 34 5.15 26.63 -8.83
C PHE A 34 4.32 27.87 -9.18
N SER A 35 4.89 28.71 -10.04
CA SER A 35 4.07 29.61 -10.86
C SER A 35 3.15 28.75 -11.72
N CYS A 36 1.85 29.00 -11.63
CA CYS A 36 0.80 28.30 -12.34
C CYS A 36 0.99 28.41 -13.86
N SER A 37 1.39 27.32 -14.50
CA SER A 37 1.17 27.07 -15.94
C SER A 37 1.04 25.55 -16.11
N SER A 38 -0.21 25.14 -16.24
CA SER A 38 -0.69 23.77 -16.26
C SER A 38 -0.22 23.01 -17.50
N VAL A 39 0.83 22.18 -17.34
CA VAL A 39 0.96 20.92 -18.08
C VAL A 39 1.26 19.83 -17.06
N SER A 40 0.26 19.48 -16.26
CA SER A 40 0.24 18.24 -15.50
C SER A 40 0.18 17.08 -16.49
N ARG A 41 1.34 16.58 -16.94
CA ARG A 41 1.39 15.22 -17.46
C ARG A 41 1.09 14.31 -16.28
N GLU A 42 -0.16 13.86 -16.16
CA GLU A 42 -0.48 12.67 -15.38
C GLU A 42 0.39 11.54 -15.94
N ILE A 43 1.50 11.23 -15.28
CA ILE A 43 2.12 9.93 -15.47
C ILE A 43 1.16 8.97 -14.78
N ARG A 44 0.21 8.44 -15.55
CA ARG A 44 -0.57 7.28 -15.15
C ARG A 44 0.41 6.12 -15.10
N VAL A 45 0.95 5.86 -13.92
CA VAL A 45 1.55 4.55 -13.65
C VAL A 45 0.37 3.59 -13.65
N VAL A 46 0.15 2.94 -14.79
CA VAL A 46 -0.72 1.76 -14.83
C VAL A 46 0.00 0.75 -13.95
N ALA A 47 -0.54 0.54 -12.75
CA ALA A 47 -0.11 -0.53 -11.88
C ALA A 47 -0.56 -1.83 -12.55
N GLU A 48 0.35 -2.42 -13.33
CA GLU A 48 0.18 -3.76 -13.88
C GLU A 48 0.52 -4.77 -12.79
N ALA A 49 -0.28 -5.84 -12.65
CA ALA A 49 0.09 -6.95 -11.80
C ALA A 49 1.47 -7.49 -12.19
N LYS A 50 2.36 -7.53 -11.21
CA LYS A 50 3.72 -8.03 -11.36
C LYS A 50 4.00 -9.03 -10.27
N ASP A 51 4.52 -10.18 -10.67
CA ASP A 51 4.87 -11.23 -9.74
C ASP A 51 6.05 -10.84 -8.85
N CYS A 52 6.10 -11.45 -7.67
CA CYS A 52 7.21 -11.34 -6.75
C CYS A 52 8.48 -11.98 -7.31
N ILE A 53 9.57 -11.21 -7.44
CA ILE A 53 10.91 -11.78 -7.65
C ILE A 53 11.44 -12.25 -6.30
N VAL A 54 11.34 -13.56 -6.09
CA VAL A 54 11.69 -14.24 -4.84
C VAL A 54 13.20 -14.20 -4.60
N ARG A 55 13.59 -13.83 -3.37
CA ARG A 55 14.94 -14.07 -2.82
C ARG A 55 14.85 -14.67 -1.42
N ASP A 56 15.72 -15.63 -1.17
CA ASP A 56 15.92 -16.23 0.14
C ASP A 56 17.28 -15.81 0.69
N TYR A 57 17.29 -15.41 1.96
CA TYR A 57 18.49 -15.02 2.72
C TYR A 57 18.81 -16.03 3.85
N GLY A 58 18.22 -17.23 3.82
CA GLY A 58 18.37 -18.26 4.84
C GLY A 58 17.49 -18.01 6.07
N SER A 59 16.38 -17.28 5.89
CA SER A 59 15.43 -16.98 6.96
C SER A 59 14.23 -17.93 6.93
N THR A 60 13.27 -17.76 7.82
CA THR A 60 12.05 -18.56 7.81
C THR A 60 11.13 -18.23 6.63
N SER A 61 11.31 -17.10 5.94
CA SER A 61 10.48 -16.67 4.80
C SER A 61 11.34 -16.04 3.69
N ILE A 62 10.75 -15.97 2.51
CA ILE A 62 11.31 -15.27 1.35
C ILE A 62 10.99 -13.77 1.37
N VAL A 63 11.73 -13.01 0.56
CA VAL A 63 11.45 -11.59 0.27
C VAL A 63 11.21 -11.37 -1.23
N CYS A 64 10.46 -10.32 -1.57
CA CYS A 64 10.28 -9.86 -2.95
C CYS A 64 11.26 -8.71 -3.23
N VAL A 65 12.05 -8.83 -4.29
CA VAL A 65 13.02 -7.79 -4.66
C VAL A 65 12.36 -6.70 -5.49
N CYS A 66 12.46 -5.49 -4.94
CA CYS A 66 12.14 -4.24 -5.60
C CYS A 66 13.42 -3.51 -6.03
N ASN A 67 13.40 -2.88 -7.20
CA ASN A 67 14.42 -1.95 -7.67
C ASN A 67 13.76 -0.74 -8.34
N ALA A 68 14.56 0.18 -8.90
CA ALA A 68 14.07 1.41 -9.50
C ALA A 68 13.05 1.21 -10.65
N THR A 69 13.04 0.04 -11.29
CA THR A 69 12.22 -0.26 -12.47
C THR A 69 11.24 -1.42 -12.26
N TYR A 70 11.33 -2.13 -11.14
CA TYR A 70 10.56 -3.34 -10.88
C TYR A 70 10.16 -3.44 -9.41
N CYS A 71 8.88 -3.70 -9.18
CA CYS A 71 8.33 -4.14 -7.91
C CYS A 71 7.14 -5.06 -8.19
N ASP A 72 6.85 -5.99 -7.28
CA ASP A 72 5.58 -6.72 -7.28
C ASP A 72 4.40 -5.75 -7.10
N GLY A 73 3.29 -6.07 -7.74
CA GLY A 73 2.11 -5.21 -7.78
C GLY A 73 0.85 -6.02 -7.98
N LEU A 74 -0.27 -5.46 -7.55
CA LEU A 74 -1.60 -6.03 -7.79
C LEU A 74 -2.32 -5.22 -8.86
N ASP A 75 -3.11 -5.91 -9.68
CA ASP A 75 -4.05 -5.23 -10.56
C ASP A 75 -5.06 -4.42 -9.72
N PRO A 76 -5.41 -3.20 -10.16
CA PRO A 76 -6.50 -2.44 -9.57
C PRO A 76 -7.78 -3.28 -9.59
N ILE A 77 -8.42 -3.40 -8.43
CA ILE A 77 -9.73 -4.04 -8.31
C ILE A 77 -10.75 -3.09 -8.93
N SER A 78 -11.35 -3.48 -10.06
CA SER A 78 -12.47 -2.72 -10.64
C SER A 78 -13.75 -2.97 -9.84
N GLU A 79 -14.65 -1.99 -9.77
CA GLU A 79 -15.97 -2.17 -9.13
C GLU A 79 -16.77 -3.31 -9.79
N GLU A 80 -16.54 -3.57 -11.08
CA GLU A 80 -17.14 -4.69 -11.82
C GLU A 80 -16.57 -6.06 -11.43
N SER A 81 -15.41 -6.11 -10.78
CA SER A 81 -14.71 -7.37 -10.46
C SER A 81 -15.31 -8.14 -9.28
N ILE A 82 -16.19 -7.51 -8.49
CA ILE A 82 -16.86 -8.13 -7.33
C ILE A 82 -18.37 -7.96 -7.44
N THR A 83 -19.08 -9.05 -7.76
CA THR A 83 -20.54 -9.10 -7.73
C THR A 83 -21.05 -9.37 -6.31
N ASN A 84 -22.26 -8.93 -5.98
CA ASN A 84 -22.91 -9.25 -4.70
C ASN A 84 -22.93 -10.77 -4.47
N GLY A 85 -22.55 -11.21 -3.28
CA GLY A 85 -22.39 -12.63 -2.94
C GLY A 85 -21.01 -13.21 -3.25
N ASN A 86 -20.12 -12.48 -3.93
CA ASN A 86 -18.76 -12.93 -4.24
C ASN A 86 -17.72 -12.23 -3.36
N PHE A 87 -16.56 -12.86 -3.18
CA PHE A 87 -15.40 -12.28 -2.51
C PHE A 87 -14.11 -12.63 -3.23
N ILE A 88 -13.06 -11.83 -2.99
CA ILE A 88 -11.68 -12.14 -3.39
C ILE A 88 -10.86 -12.27 -2.10
N HIS A 89 -10.24 -13.44 -1.92
CA HIS A 89 -9.33 -13.74 -0.83
C HIS A 89 -7.89 -13.73 -1.34
N TYR A 90 -7.04 -12.91 -0.75
CA TYR A 90 -5.62 -12.84 -1.09
C TYR A 90 -4.80 -13.61 -0.06
N SER A 91 -4.08 -14.66 -0.49
CA SER A 91 -3.25 -15.47 0.40
C SER A 91 -1.76 -15.15 0.24
N SER A 92 -1.04 -15.15 1.37
CA SER A 92 0.42 -15.18 1.39
C SER A 92 0.89 -16.32 2.28
N THR A 93 1.97 -17.00 1.91
CA THR A 93 2.47 -18.17 2.65
C THR A 93 3.95 -18.01 2.95
N GLN A 94 4.40 -18.70 3.99
CA GLN A 94 5.82 -18.82 4.33
C GLN A 94 6.64 -19.42 3.17
N SER A 95 6.04 -20.34 2.41
CA SER A 95 6.64 -20.94 1.22
C SER A 95 6.76 -20.00 0.01
N GLY A 96 6.19 -18.79 0.08
CA GLY A 96 6.40 -17.74 -0.90
C GLY A 96 5.21 -17.35 -1.77
N GLN A 97 3.98 -17.77 -1.43
CA GLN A 97 2.82 -17.10 -2.03
C GLN A 97 2.80 -15.64 -1.61
N ARG A 98 2.58 -14.74 -2.58
CA ARG A 98 2.57 -13.30 -2.36
C ARG A 98 1.28 -12.73 -2.91
N LEU A 99 0.34 -12.45 -2.01
CA LEU A 99 -0.96 -11.85 -2.34
C LEU A 99 -1.64 -12.57 -3.52
N GLN A 100 -1.69 -13.90 -3.47
CA GLN A 100 -2.29 -14.71 -4.52
C GLN A 100 -3.82 -14.60 -4.43
N PRO A 101 -4.52 -14.14 -5.49
CA PRO A 101 -5.97 -13.98 -5.44
C PRO A 101 -6.69 -15.33 -5.59
N ASN A 102 -7.75 -15.51 -4.82
CA ASN A 102 -8.71 -16.60 -4.93
C ASN A 102 -10.13 -16.03 -4.87
N LYS A 103 -10.98 -16.35 -5.85
CA LYS A 103 -12.37 -15.87 -5.89
C LYS A 103 -13.29 -16.92 -5.29
N GLY A 104 -14.21 -16.49 -4.45
CA GLY A 104 -15.23 -17.35 -3.86
C GLY A 104 -16.61 -16.72 -3.84
N VAL A 105 -17.61 -17.53 -3.46
CA VAL A 105 -19.01 -17.15 -3.34
C VAL A 105 -19.46 -17.50 -1.92
N PHE A 106 -20.21 -16.60 -1.28
CA PHE A 106 -20.83 -16.88 0.01
C PHE A 106 -21.96 -17.90 -0.16
N SER A 107 -21.89 -18.98 0.63
CA SER A 107 -22.97 -19.95 0.72
C SER A 107 -23.87 -19.60 1.90
N ASN A 108 -25.18 -19.55 1.67
CA ASN A 108 -26.19 -19.34 2.71
C ASN A 108 -26.70 -20.72 3.16
N THR A 109 -25.94 -21.38 4.03
CA THR A 109 -26.35 -22.62 4.70
C THR A 109 -27.05 -22.32 6.02
#